data_AF-A0A3D3LQQ6-F1
#
_entry.id   AF-A0A3D3LQQ6-F1
#
_cell.length_a   1.000
_cell.length_b   1.000
_cell.length_c   1.000
_cell.angle_alpha   90.00
_cell.angle_beta   90.00
_cell.angle_gamma   90.00
#
_symmetry.space_group_name_H-M   'P 1'
#
loop_
_entity.id
_entity.type
_entity.pdbx_description
1 polymer ?
#
loop_
_entity_poly.entity_id
_entity_poly.type
_entity_poly.pdbx_seq_one_letter_code
_entity_poly.pdbx_strand_id
1 'polypeptide(L)' 'MKSLLSLLIFTFIFTFSSEIFAQAVPKVTAKTNKKTYSPGETGVITISFKPAKNVKIPKEPDITVNLTEGVSGTG' A
#
# COMPACT_ATOMS: atom_id res chain seq x y z
N MET A 1 16.14 -5.76 49.93
CA MET A 1 14.88 -5.23 49.35
C MET A 1 15.09 -4.15 48.29
N LYS A 2 16.09 -3.26 48.42
CA LYS A 2 16.38 -2.19 47.43
C LYS A 2 16.73 -2.71 46.01
N SER A 3 17.41 -3.85 45.91
CA SER A 3 17.80 -4.48 44.63
C SER A 3 16.61 -5.08 43.86
N LEU A 4 15.61 -5.64 44.55
CA LEU A 4 14.42 -6.21 43.92
C LEU A 4 13.51 -5.13 43.31
N LEU A 5 13.39 -3.99 44.00
CA LEU A 5 12.62 -2.83 43.50
C LEU A 5 13.28 -2.20 42.27
N SER A 6 14.61 -2.13 42.24
CA SER A 6 15.36 -1.65 41.07
C SER A 6 15.19 -2.55 39.85
N LEU A 7 15.14 -3.88 40.04
CA LEU A 7 14.91 -4.84 38.95
C LEU A 7 13.49 -4.72 38.38
N LEU A 8 12.50 -4.47 39.24
CA LEU A 8 11.09 -4.31 38.86
C LEU A 8 10.84 -3.01 38.06
N ILE A 9 11.56 -1.93 38.39
CA ILE A 9 11.50 -0.67 37.64
C ILE A 9 12.16 -0.83 36.27
N PHE A 10 13.26 -1.58 36.18
CA PHE A 10 13.97 -1.80 34.91
C PHE A 10 13.15 -2.64 33.92
N THR A 11 12.42 -3.65 34.38
CA THR A 11 11.51 -4.43 33.53
C THR A 11 10.26 -3.64 33.11
N PHE A 12 9.74 -2.76 33.96
CA PHE A 12 8.57 -1.94 33.64
C PHE A 12 8.86 -0.89 32.54
N ILE A 13 10.05 -0.30 32.52
CA ILE A 13 10.43 0.67 31.48
C ILE A 13 10.62 -0.02 30.11
N PHE A 14 11.06 -1.28 30.09
CA PHE A 14 11.29 -2.02 28.85
C PHE A 14 10.00 -2.49 28.16
N THR A 15 8.89 -2.64 28.90
CA THR A 15 7.61 -3.11 28.33
C THR A 15 6.79 -2.06 27.58
N PHE A 16 7.15 -0.76 27.65
CA PHE A 16 6.36 0.31 27.00
C PHE A 16 6.93 0.83 25.68
N SER A 17 8.03 0.27 25.17
CA SER A 17 8.76 0.91 24.06
C SER A 17 8.59 0.27 22.68
N SER A 18 7.59 -0.58 22.45
CA SER A 18 7.42 -1.24 21.14
C SER A 18 6.01 -1.15 20.56
N GLU A 19 5.35 0.00 20.66
CA GLU A 19 4.34 0.36 19.67
C GLU A 19 5.04 0.99 18.45
N ILE A 20 5.65 0.14 17.64
CA ILE A 20 6.07 0.51 16.29
C ILE A 20 4.76 0.81 15.53
N PHE A 21 4.45 2.09 15.37
CA PHE A 21 3.38 2.55 14.49
C PHE A 21 3.69 2.04 13.07
N ALA A 22 3.12 0.90 12.71
CA ALA A 22 3.16 0.41 11.34
C ALA A 22 2.41 1.43 10.48
N GLN A 23 3.15 2.37 9.89
CA GLN A 23 2.61 3.36 8.99
C GLN A 23 2.10 2.60 7.77
N ALA A 24 0.78 2.51 7.62
CA ALA A 24 0.16 1.77 6.53
C ALA A 24 0.58 2.44 5.21
N VAL A 25 1.51 1.84 4.48
CA VAL A 25 2.00 2.37 3.20
C VAL A 25 0.85 2.30 2.17
N PRO A 26 0.57 3.38 1.43
CA PRO A 26 -0.45 3.33 0.38
C PRO A 26 -0.03 2.33 -0.69
N LYS A 27 -0.99 1.55 -1.20
CA LYS A 27 -0.72 0.50 -2.18
C LYS A 27 -1.55 0.72 -3.44
N VAL A 28 -0.87 0.68 -4.59
CA VAL A 28 -1.52 0.63 -5.90
C VAL A 28 -1.31 -0.77 -6.47
N THR A 29 -2.37 -1.35 -7.01
CA THR A 29 -2.31 -2.65 -7.69
C THR A 29 -2.99 -2.55 -9.04
N ALA A 30 -2.37 -3.10 -10.07
CA ALA A 30 -2.97 -3.30 -11.38
C ALA A 30 -3.16 -4.80 -11.62
N LYS A 31 -4.33 -5.18 -12.12
CA LYS A 31 -4.64 -6.55 -12.50
C LYS A 31 -5.24 -6.55 -13.89
N THR A 32 -4.80 -7.49 -14.71
CA THR A 32 -5.36 -7.76 -16.03
C THR A 32 -6.38 -8.89 -15.94
N ASN A 33 -7.40 -8.88 -16.81
CA ASN A 33 -8.34 -10.00 -16.88
C ASN A 33 -7.71 -11.26 -17.48
N LYS A 34 -6.68 -11.12 -18.32
CA LYS A 34 -5.89 -12.23 -18.89
C LYS A 34 -4.38 -11.96 -18.79
N LYS A 35 -3.59 -13.04 -18.85
CA LYS A 35 -2.11 -12.96 -18.85
C LYS A 35 -1.53 -12.65 -20.23
N THR A 36 -2.23 -13.04 -21.30
CA THR A 36 -1.81 -12.89 -22.69
C THR A 36 -3.01 -12.49 -23.54
N TYR A 37 -2.74 -11.78 -24.63
CA TYR A 37 -3.73 -11.28 -25.58
C TYR A 37 -3.24 -11.51 -27.00
N SER A 38 -4.16 -11.75 -27.91
CA SER A 38 -3.88 -11.76 -29.35
C SER A 38 -3.83 -10.33 -29.89
N PRO A 39 -3.14 -10.06 -31.01
CA PRO A 39 -3.21 -8.75 -31.67
C PRO A 39 -4.65 -8.35 -31.99
N GLY A 40 -5.04 -7.13 -31.63
CA GLY A 40 -6.40 -6.60 -31.81
C GLY A 40 -7.43 -7.04 -30.75
N GLU A 41 -7.04 -7.86 -29.78
CA GLU A 41 -7.92 -8.25 -28.67
C GLU A 41 -8.05 -7.15 -27.61
N THR A 42 -9.27 -6.90 -27.14
CA THR A 42 -9.52 -5.95 -26.05
C THR A 42 -9.18 -6.57 -24.70
N GLY A 43 -8.24 -5.94 -23.98
CA GLY A 43 -7.92 -6.24 -22.58
C GLY A 43 -8.64 -5.32 -21.60
N VAL A 44 -8.88 -5.81 -20.38
CA VAL A 44 -9.39 -5.00 -19.26
C VAL A 44 -8.33 -4.96 -18.17
N ILE A 45 -7.90 -3.74 -17.81
CA ILE A 45 -6.98 -3.49 -16.70
C ILE A 45 -7.77 -2.85 -15.56
N THR A 46 -7.78 -3.49 -14.40
CA THR A 46 -8.37 -2.94 -13.18
C THR A 46 -7.25 -2.38 -12.30
N ILE A 47 -7.31 -1.08 -12.03
CA ILE A 47 -6.40 -0.38 -11.12
C ILE A 47 -7.13 -0.17 -9.79
N SER A 48 -6.51 -0.57 -8.68
CA SER A 48 -7.06 -0.42 -7.33
C SER A 48 -6.09 0.33 -6.43
N PHE A 49 -6.62 1.30 -5.70
CA PHE A 49 -5.89 2.12 -4.76
C PHE A 49 -6.33 1.80 -3.34
N LYS A 50 -5.39 1.40 -2.49
CA LYS A 50 -5.60 1.26 -1.05
C LYS A 50 -4.88 2.41 -0.36
N PRO A 51 -5.60 3.44 0.13
CA PRO A 51 -4.97 4.54 0.83
C PRO A 51 -4.38 4.09 2.16
N ALA A 52 -3.38 4.84 2.61
CA ALA A 52 -2.86 4.75 3.97
C ALA A 52 -3.91 5.17 5.00
N LYS A 53 -3.72 4.73 6.26
CA LYS A 53 -4.52 5.23 7.38
C LYS A 53 -4.39 6.76 7.43
N ASN A 54 -5.52 7.45 7.50
CA ASN A 54 -5.64 8.92 7.50
C ASN A 54 -5.34 9.64 6.18
N VAL A 55 -5.13 8.92 5.07
CA VAL A 55 -5.06 9.53 3.72
C VAL A 55 -6.46 9.51 3.10
N LYS A 56 -6.98 10.68 2.75
CA LYS A 56 -8.23 10.84 2.00
C LYS A 56 -7.89 11.00 0.52
N ILE A 57 -8.41 10.09 -0.30
CA ILE A 57 -8.37 10.25 -1.77
C ILE A 57 -9.63 11.05 -2.16
N PRO A 58 -9.51 12.06 -3.05
CA PRO A 58 -10.67 12.74 -3.62
C PRO A 58 -11.64 11.75 -4.24
N LYS A 59 -12.93 12.11 -4.31
CA LYS A 59 -13.96 11.27 -4.95
C LYS A 59 -13.61 10.97 -6.42
N GLU A 60 -12.99 11.94 -7.07
CA GLU A 60 -12.51 11.87 -8.46
C GLU A 60 -11.03 12.30 -8.47
N PRO A 61 -10.09 11.36 -8.24
CA PRO A 61 -8.67 11.67 -8.32
C PRO A 61 -8.24 11.76 -9.79
N ASP A 62 -7.28 12.63 -10.09
CA ASP A 62 -6.61 12.61 -11.37
C ASP A 62 -5.80 11.32 -11.51
N ILE A 63 -6.00 10.59 -12.62
CA ILE A 63 -5.34 9.33 -12.90
C ILE A 63 -4.57 9.47 -14.22
N THR A 64 -3.26 9.24 -14.18
CA THR A 64 -2.42 9.13 -15.38
C THR A 64 -1.99 7.67 -15.56
N VAL A 65 -2.24 7.12 -16.75
CA VAL A 65 -1.84 5.75 -17.10
C VAL A 65 -0.85 5.82 -18.27
N ASN A 66 0.39 5.40 -18.01
CA ASN A 66 1.41 5.27 -19.04
C ASN A 66 1.59 3.79 -19.39
N LEU A 67 1.36 3.46 -20.66
CA LEU A 67 1.61 2.14 -21.21
C LEU A 67 2.98 2.18 -21.92
N THR A 68 3.93 1.39 -21.45
CA THR A 68 5.27 1.30 -22.07
C THR A 68 5.27 0.24 -23.16
N GLU A 69 5.56 0.68 -24.40
CA GLU A 69 5.66 -0.08 -25.65
C GLU A 69 4.36 -0.74 -26.16
N GLY A 70 4.16 -0.74 -27.49
CA GLY A 70 3.05 -1.44 -28.16
C GLY A 70 1.71 -0.69 -28.23
N VAL A 71 1.68 0.62 -27.96
CA VAL A 71 0.44 1.42 -28.00
C VAL A 71 0.20 1.96 -29.41
N SER A 72 -0.74 1.36 -30.14
CA SER A 72 -1.54 2.06 -31.15
C SER A 72 -2.99 2.06 -30.69
N GLY A 73 -3.54 3.26 -30.48
CA GLY A 73 -4.95 3.46 -30.15
C GLY A 73 -5.47 4.66 -30.90
N THR A 74 -6.41 4.43 -31.82
CA THR A 74 -7.25 5.49 -32.39
C THR A 74 -8.55 5.54 -31.62
N GLY A 75 -8.87 6.73 -31.09
CA GLY A 75 -10.23 7.21 -30.80
C GLY A 75 -10.95 6.56 -29.63
#